data_AF-A0A1B7HJ33-F1
#
_entry.id   AF-A0A1B7HJ33-F1
#
_cell.length_a   1.000
_cell.length_b   1.000
_cell.length_c   1.000
_cell.angle_alpha   90.00
_cell.angle_beta   90.00
_cell.angle_gamma   90.00
#
_symmetry.space_group_name_H-M   'P 1'
#
loop_
_entity.id
_entity.type
_entity.pdbx_description
1 polymer ?
#
loop_
_entity_poly.entity_id
_entity_poly.type
_entity_poly.pdbx_seq_one_letter_code
_entity_poly.pdbx_strand_id
1 'polypeptide(L)'
;MGTYHYSPAEKAGPWVDAGFQLKCPQAWGYGGSTTNSTTPYDASNGSRVNNNGNQPIKIKVTPLNPSVDPLQGIFQLNSGGAEGYDLQLAWGDPASQGNIPAKPVQLGSWINANTVNRNYSNSAYAIGANAIPTGADEKIKMSARYIRNSQDMKPGVANSSVEVIATYN
;
A
#
# COMPACT_ATOMS: atom_id res chain seq x y z
N MET A 1 -14.46 -13.38 43.48
CA MET A 1 -13.08 -13.30 42.95
C MET A 1 -13.08 -14.06 41.64
N GLY A 2 -13.06 -13.35 40.51
CA GLY A 2 -13.09 -13.98 39.19
C GLY A 2 -11.72 -14.53 38.81
N THR A 3 -11.68 -15.77 38.37
CA THR A 3 -10.48 -16.41 37.81
C THR A 3 -10.13 -15.71 36.49
N TYR A 4 -9.04 -14.93 36.50
CA TYR A 4 -8.43 -14.44 35.28
C TYR A 4 -7.78 -15.62 34.56
N HIS A 5 -8.40 -16.06 33.47
CA HIS A 5 -7.74 -16.94 32.52
C HIS A 5 -6.65 -16.13 31.82
N TYR A 6 -5.41 -16.21 32.32
CA TYR A 6 -4.25 -15.85 31.52
C TYR A 6 -4.03 -16.99 30.52
N SER A 7 -4.79 -17.00 29.42
CA SER A 7 -4.22 -17.57 28.22
C SER A 7 -3.09 -16.63 27.80
N PRO A 8 -1.99 -17.12 27.22
CA PRO A 8 -1.19 -16.33 26.31
C PRO A 8 -2.06 -16.08 25.06
N ALA A 9 -3.20 -15.40 25.24
CA ALA A 9 -4.03 -14.92 24.16
C ALA A 9 -3.15 -14.03 23.32
N GLU A 10 -3.10 -14.37 22.04
CA GLU A 10 -2.60 -13.57 20.94
C GLU A 10 -2.65 -12.09 21.32
N LYS A 11 -1.47 -11.48 21.47
CA LYS A 11 -1.35 -10.05 21.79
C LYS A 11 -1.90 -9.18 20.66
N ALA A 12 -2.71 -9.70 19.74
CA ALA A 12 -3.18 -9.02 18.55
C ALA A 12 -4.65 -9.38 18.28
N GLY A 13 -5.38 -8.42 17.71
CA GLY A 13 -6.73 -8.65 17.20
C GLY A 13 -6.73 -9.47 15.91
N PRO A 14 -7.92 -9.88 15.43
CA PRO A 14 -8.05 -10.56 14.15
C PRO A 14 -7.58 -9.65 13.00
N TRP A 15 -7.03 -10.26 11.95
CA TRP A 15 -6.74 -9.57 10.71
C TRP A 15 -8.02 -9.20 9.97
N VAL A 16 -8.07 -7.98 9.41
CA VAL A 16 -9.18 -7.46 8.60
C VAL A 16 -8.66 -6.95 7.25
N ASP A 17 -9.52 -6.96 6.22
CA ASP A 17 -9.15 -6.50 4.88
C ASP A 17 -8.94 -4.97 4.90
N ALA A 18 -7.79 -4.56 4.40
CA ALA A 18 -7.38 -3.16 4.22
C ALA A 18 -6.89 -2.92 2.78
N GLY A 19 -7.23 -3.81 1.84
CA GLY A 19 -6.79 -3.72 0.46
C GLY A 19 -7.36 -2.49 -0.26
N PHE A 20 -6.64 -2.06 -1.29
CA PHE A 20 -7.01 -0.91 -2.13
C PHE A 20 -6.79 -1.24 -3.61
N GLN A 21 -7.33 -0.41 -4.50
CA GLN A 21 -7.15 -0.55 -5.95
C GLN A 21 -6.41 0.65 -6.50
N LEU A 22 -5.45 0.41 -7.39
CA LEU A 22 -4.84 1.48 -8.20
C LEU A 22 -5.41 1.38 -9.60
N LYS A 23 -6.21 2.38 -9.99
CA LYS A 23 -6.68 2.50 -11.38
C LYS A 23 -5.55 3.10 -12.20
N CYS A 24 -4.95 2.28 -13.06
CA CYS A 24 -3.79 2.66 -13.87
C CYS A 24 -4.24 2.91 -15.32
N PRO A 25 -4.53 4.16 -15.70
CA PRO A 25 -4.87 4.46 -17.09
C PRO A 25 -3.67 4.21 -18.01
N GLN A 26 -3.96 4.15 -19.31
CA GLN A 26 -2.95 4.05 -20.34
C GLN A 26 -1.90 5.16 -20.18
N ALA A 27 -0.66 4.77 -19.92
CA ALA A 27 0.41 5.70 -19.59
C ALA A 27 1.20 6.06 -20.86
N TRP A 28 1.31 7.36 -21.14
CA TRP A 28 1.96 7.88 -22.36
C TRP A 28 3.44 8.22 -22.16
N GLY A 29 4.08 7.62 -21.16
CA GLY A 29 5.48 7.85 -20.82
C GLY A 29 5.69 9.13 -19.99
N TYR A 30 6.71 9.13 -19.15
CA TYR A 30 7.16 10.29 -18.38
C TYR A 30 8.10 11.16 -19.24
N GLY A 31 7.91 12.48 -19.26
CA GLY A 31 8.78 13.42 -20.00
C GLY A 31 8.60 13.45 -21.52
N GLY A 32 7.48 12.93 -22.05
CA GLY A 32 7.20 12.96 -23.49
C GLY A 32 6.96 14.39 -24.01
N SER A 33 7.37 14.65 -25.25
CA SER A 33 7.05 15.89 -25.97
C SER A 33 6.03 15.60 -27.07
N THR A 34 5.08 16.51 -27.23
CA THR A 34 4.13 16.50 -28.35
C THR A 34 4.47 17.66 -29.27
N THR A 35 4.82 17.37 -30.52
CA THR A 35 5.02 18.39 -31.55
C THR A 35 3.86 18.35 -32.53
N ASN A 36 3.11 19.45 -32.59
CA ASN A 36 2.07 19.65 -33.60
C ASN A 36 2.54 20.80 -34.50
N SER A 37 2.73 20.50 -35.79
CA SER A 37 3.26 21.46 -36.77
C SER A 37 2.27 22.58 -37.10
N THR A 38 0.99 22.40 -36.79
CA THR A 38 -0.09 23.35 -37.08
C THR A 38 -0.55 24.15 -35.86
N THR A 39 -0.48 23.58 -34.65
CA THR A 39 -0.98 24.23 -33.43
C THR A 39 -0.14 23.84 -32.21
N PRO A 40 0.77 24.71 -31.73
CA PRO A 40 1.69 24.39 -30.62
C PRO A 40 1.00 24.18 -29.27
N TYR A 41 -0.31 24.43 -29.17
CA TYR A 41 -1.12 24.28 -27.95
C TYR A 41 -2.12 23.12 -28.02
N ASP A 42 -2.16 22.36 -29.12
CA ASP A 42 -3.05 21.21 -29.29
C ASP A 42 -2.23 19.93 -29.49
N ALA A 43 -2.27 19.04 -28.50
CA ALA A 43 -1.61 17.73 -28.52
C ALA A 43 -2.40 16.67 -29.32
N SER A 44 -3.58 17.03 -29.85
CA SER A 44 -4.37 16.21 -30.75
C SER A 44 -3.70 16.18 -32.12
N ASN A 45 -3.53 14.98 -32.71
CA ASN A 45 -2.89 14.77 -34.01
C ASN A 45 -1.42 15.21 -34.16
N GLY A 46 -0.73 15.56 -33.06
CA GLY A 46 0.72 15.83 -33.06
C GLY A 46 1.58 14.56 -33.07
N SER A 47 2.83 14.68 -33.54
CA SER A 47 3.85 13.63 -33.38
C SER A 47 4.25 13.55 -31.90
N ARG A 48 4.14 12.36 -31.32
CA ARG A 48 4.46 12.09 -29.92
C ARG A 48 5.81 11.42 -29.86
N VAL A 49 6.80 12.08 -29.27
CA VAL A 49 8.15 11.55 -29.12
C VAL A 49 8.41 11.31 -27.65
N ASN A 50 8.47 10.03 -27.29
CA ASN A 50 9.06 9.57 -26.03
C ASN A 50 9.80 8.27 -26.35
N ASN A 51 11.06 8.17 -25.90
CA ASN A 51 11.89 6.99 -26.13
C ASN A 51 11.93 6.04 -24.93
N ASN A 52 11.36 6.45 -23.79
CA ASN A 52 11.38 5.67 -22.56
C ASN A 52 10.00 5.12 -22.26
N GLY A 53 9.91 3.79 -22.21
CA GLY A 53 8.73 3.10 -21.70
C GLY A 53 8.44 3.47 -20.25
N ASN A 54 7.18 3.29 -19.84
CA ASN A 54 6.78 3.50 -18.46
C ASN A 54 7.44 2.43 -17.56
N GLN A 55 7.90 2.82 -16.38
CA GLN A 55 8.51 1.88 -15.43
C GLN A 55 7.46 1.13 -14.62
N PRO A 56 7.80 -0.03 -14.05
CA PRO A 56 6.94 -0.75 -13.12
C PRO A 56 6.42 0.16 -12.00
N ILE A 57 5.15 -0.03 -11.64
CA ILE A 57 4.57 0.75 -10.54
C ILE A 57 5.24 0.37 -9.24
N LYS A 58 5.70 1.38 -8.51
CA LYS A 58 6.18 1.24 -7.14
C LYS A 58 5.16 1.84 -6.18
N ILE A 59 4.96 1.18 -5.05
CA ILE A 59 4.09 1.63 -3.97
C ILE A 59 4.87 1.76 -2.67
N LYS A 60 4.49 2.73 -1.86
CA LYS A 60 5.01 2.96 -0.51
C LYS A 60 3.84 3.28 0.43
N VAL A 61 3.86 2.72 1.62
CA VAL A 61 2.90 2.99 2.69
C VAL A 61 3.62 3.74 3.80
N THR A 62 3.16 4.95 4.12
CA THR A 62 3.74 5.80 5.16
C THR A 62 2.67 6.10 6.21
N PRO A 63 2.82 5.70 7.48
CA PRO A 63 1.88 6.10 8.51
C PRO A 63 2.00 7.61 8.81
N LEU A 64 0.87 8.24 9.16
CA LEU A 64 0.87 9.62 9.65
C LEU A 64 1.37 9.72 11.10
N ASN A 65 1.29 8.63 11.85
CA ASN A 65 1.81 8.51 13.21
C ASN A 65 3.18 7.83 13.22
N PRO A 66 3.97 7.98 14.31
CA PRO A 66 5.27 7.33 14.43
C PRO A 66 5.22 5.82 14.22
N SER A 67 6.20 5.30 13.49
CA SER A 67 6.42 3.86 13.35
C SER A 67 7.06 3.31 14.62
N VAL A 68 6.54 2.20 15.14
CA VAL A 68 7.08 1.48 16.30
C VAL A 68 8.06 0.41 15.83
N ASP A 69 7.65 -0.38 14.84
CA ASP A 69 8.50 -1.33 14.13
C ASP A 69 8.17 -1.26 12.64
N PRO A 70 8.88 -0.42 11.88
CA PRO A 70 8.60 -0.23 10.46
C PRO A 70 8.86 -1.49 9.63
N LEU A 71 9.73 -2.41 10.07
CA LEU A 71 10.00 -3.66 9.34
C LEU A 71 8.87 -4.68 9.51
N GLN A 72 8.15 -4.62 10.63
CA GLN A 72 6.99 -5.45 10.93
C GLN A 72 5.64 -4.77 10.61
N GLY A 73 5.65 -3.55 10.05
CA GLY A 73 4.43 -2.85 9.69
C GLY A 73 3.70 -2.21 10.86
N ILE A 74 4.37 -1.96 11.99
CA ILE A 74 3.76 -1.53 13.25
C ILE A 74 3.93 -0.01 13.45
N PHE A 75 2.83 0.69 13.73
CA PHE A 75 2.78 2.13 13.98
C PHE A 75 1.68 2.51 14.96
N GLN A 76 1.82 3.69 15.56
CA GLN A 76 0.97 4.13 16.66
C GLN A 76 -0.46 4.50 16.23
N LEU A 77 -1.39 4.39 17.18
CA LEU A 77 -2.72 5.00 17.10
C LEU A 77 -2.65 6.51 17.35
N ASN A 78 -3.72 7.22 16.96
CA ASN A 78 -3.90 8.63 17.29
C ASN A 78 -3.98 8.81 18.81
N SER A 79 -3.37 9.89 19.31
CA SER A 79 -3.44 10.25 20.73
C SER A 79 -4.85 10.69 21.14
N GLY A 80 -5.15 10.61 22.44
CA GLY A 80 -6.46 11.01 23.00
C GLY A 80 -7.57 9.97 22.86
N GLY A 81 -7.25 8.76 22.39
CA GLY A 81 -8.18 7.63 22.23
C GLY A 81 -7.81 6.41 23.08
N ALA A 82 -7.85 5.24 22.46
CA ALA A 82 -7.38 4.00 23.09
C ALA A 82 -5.87 4.02 23.33
N GLU A 83 -5.43 3.42 24.45
CA GLU A 83 -4.02 3.26 24.80
C GLU A 83 -3.71 1.79 25.07
N GLY A 84 -2.44 1.42 24.91
CA GLY A 84 -2.03 0.01 24.99
C GLY A 84 -2.01 -0.72 23.64
N TYR A 85 -2.30 -0.07 22.53
CA TYR A 85 -2.40 -0.73 21.23
C TYR A 85 -1.71 0.07 20.14
N ASP A 86 -1.18 -0.66 19.16
CA ASP A 86 -0.66 -0.15 17.89
C ASP A 86 -1.42 -0.82 16.73
N LEU A 87 -1.26 -0.30 15.52
CA LEU A 87 -1.75 -0.90 14.28
C LEU A 87 -0.62 -1.62 13.55
N GLN A 88 -0.92 -2.77 12.97
CA GLN A 88 -0.01 -3.56 12.14
C GLN A 88 -0.59 -3.80 10.75
N LEU A 89 0.23 -3.63 9.72
CA LEU A 89 -0.12 -3.92 8.33
C LEU A 89 0.68 -5.08 7.74
N ALA A 90 0.04 -5.91 6.92
CA ALA A 90 0.68 -6.98 6.16
C ALA A 90 0.11 -7.07 4.73
N TRP A 91 0.93 -7.44 3.76
CA TRP A 91 0.50 -7.73 2.39
C TRP A 91 -0.20 -9.08 2.31
N GLY A 92 -1.29 -9.15 1.54
CA GLY A 92 -2.12 -10.35 1.36
C GLY A 92 -3.49 -10.26 2.03
N ASP A 93 -4.29 -11.30 1.85
CA ASP A 93 -5.63 -11.40 2.43
C ASP A 93 -5.56 -11.73 3.93
N PRO A 94 -6.57 -11.36 4.74
CA PRO A 94 -6.58 -11.64 6.18
C PRO A 94 -6.39 -13.12 6.51
N ALA A 95 -7.01 -14.01 5.72
CA ALA A 95 -6.91 -15.45 5.88
C ALA A 95 -5.51 -16.03 5.59
N SER A 96 -4.63 -15.27 4.93
CA SER A 96 -3.24 -15.66 4.67
C SER A 96 -2.27 -15.24 5.77
N GLN A 97 -2.74 -14.49 6.78
CA GLN A 97 -1.91 -13.99 7.86
C GLN A 97 -1.99 -14.89 9.10
N GLY A 98 -0.86 -15.07 9.77
CA GLY A 98 -0.79 -15.77 11.06
C GLY A 98 -0.55 -14.81 12.22
N ASN A 99 -0.15 -15.38 13.36
CA ASN A 99 0.28 -14.60 14.52
C ASN A 99 1.52 -13.76 14.24
N ILE A 100 2.43 -14.30 13.44
CA ILE A 100 3.50 -13.55 12.78
C ILE A 100 3.01 -13.26 11.36
N PRO A 101 3.03 -12.01 10.90
CA PRO A 101 2.58 -11.68 9.54
C PRO A 101 3.46 -12.41 8.52
N ALA A 102 2.83 -13.03 7.51
CA ALA A 102 3.58 -13.76 6.49
C ALA A 102 4.42 -12.81 5.60
N LYS A 103 3.89 -11.61 5.37
CA LYS A 103 4.52 -10.55 4.57
C LYS A 103 4.22 -9.19 5.21
N PRO A 104 4.93 -8.76 6.26
CA PRO A 104 4.69 -7.46 6.87
C PRO A 104 4.88 -6.32 5.84
N VAL A 105 4.08 -5.26 5.96
CA VAL A 105 4.31 -4.05 5.16
C VAL A 105 5.51 -3.32 5.76
N GLN A 106 6.60 -3.22 5.00
CA GLN A 106 7.74 -2.41 5.42
C GLN A 106 7.41 -0.93 5.25
N LEU A 107 7.12 -0.24 6.36
CA LEU A 107 6.66 1.15 6.36
C LEU A 107 7.74 2.08 5.82
N GLY A 108 7.35 3.02 4.96
CA GLY A 108 8.26 3.98 4.34
C GLY A 108 9.16 3.41 3.22
N SER A 109 9.07 2.11 2.93
CA SER A 109 9.85 1.45 1.87
C SER A 109 9.08 1.33 0.57
N TRP A 110 9.78 1.50 -0.55
CA TRP A 110 9.22 1.25 -1.88
C TRP A 110 9.25 -0.24 -2.23
N ILE A 111 8.14 -0.75 -2.76
CA ILE A 111 8.06 -2.08 -3.38
C ILE A 111 7.44 -1.98 -4.77
N ASN A 112 7.79 -2.88 -5.67
CA ASN A 112 7.07 -2.99 -6.95
C ASN A 112 5.68 -3.59 -6.71
N ALA A 113 4.63 -3.00 -7.29
CA ALA A 113 3.26 -3.50 -7.18
C ALA A 113 3.13 -4.96 -7.66
N ASN A 114 3.96 -5.40 -8.62
CA ASN A 114 4.01 -6.78 -9.09
C ASN A 114 4.30 -7.81 -7.97
N THR A 115 5.04 -7.42 -6.92
CA THR A 115 5.40 -8.35 -5.83
C THR A 115 4.21 -8.72 -4.95
N VAL A 116 3.18 -7.87 -4.93
CA VAL A 116 1.95 -8.04 -4.14
C VAL A 116 0.74 -8.36 -5.01
N ASN A 117 0.76 -7.98 -6.29
CA ASN A 117 -0.21 -8.40 -7.29
C ASN A 117 0.50 -8.64 -8.63
N ARG A 118 0.58 -9.90 -9.07
CA ARG A 118 1.33 -10.32 -10.27
C ARG A 118 0.77 -9.80 -11.59
N ASN A 119 -0.43 -9.22 -11.61
CA ASN A 119 -1.02 -8.64 -12.82
C ASN A 119 -0.33 -7.32 -13.22
N TYR A 120 0.29 -6.62 -12.28
CA TYR A 120 1.09 -5.43 -12.58
C TYR A 120 2.35 -5.82 -13.34
N SER A 121 2.77 -5.00 -14.31
CA SER A 121 4.02 -5.22 -15.04
C SER A 121 5.22 -5.25 -14.08
N ASN A 122 6.13 -6.21 -14.29
CA ASN A 122 7.40 -6.31 -13.57
C ASN A 122 8.59 -5.72 -14.35
N SER A 123 8.35 -5.25 -15.58
CA SER A 123 9.33 -4.65 -16.46
C SER A 123 8.78 -3.36 -17.07
N ALA A 124 9.66 -2.59 -17.71
CA ALA A 124 9.25 -1.42 -18.46
C ALA A 124 8.27 -1.83 -19.58
N TYR A 125 7.20 -1.05 -19.75
CA TYR A 125 6.16 -1.31 -20.75
C TYR A 125 6.07 -0.15 -21.73
N ALA A 126 5.61 -0.47 -22.95
CA ALA A 126 5.56 0.47 -24.05
C ALA A 126 4.69 1.70 -23.73
N ILE A 127 4.99 2.81 -24.40
CA ILE A 127 4.15 4.00 -24.38
C ILE A 127 2.78 3.66 -24.95
N GLY A 128 1.72 4.11 -24.28
CA GLY A 128 0.37 3.75 -24.68
C GLY A 128 -0.03 2.32 -24.32
N ALA A 129 0.79 1.59 -23.57
CA ALA A 129 0.37 0.34 -22.93
C ALA A 129 -0.12 0.59 -21.49
N ASN A 130 -0.85 -0.38 -20.95
CA ASN A 130 -1.33 -0.37 -19.57
C ASN A 130 -0.32 -1.08 -18.66
N ALA A 131 -0.24 -0.62 -17.40
CA ALA A 131 0.56 -1.29 -16.38
C ALA A 131 -0.01 -2.67 -15.99
N ILE A 132 -1.27 -2.92 -16.31
CA ILE A 132 -2.03 -4.13 -15.97
C ILE A 132 -2.82 -4.55 -17.23
N PRO A 133 -2.94 -5.85 -17.55
CA PRO A 133 -3.80 -6.32 -18.64
C PRO A 133 -5.26 -5.90 -18.45
N THR A 134 -5.94 -5.50 -19.53
CA THR A 134 -7.34 -5.10 -19.49
C THR A 134 -8.22 -6.20 -18.89
N GLY A 135 -8.98 -5.86 -17.84
CA GLY A 135 -9.89 -6.79 -17.16
C GLY A 135 -9.23 -7.66 -16.08
N ALA A 136 -7.93 -7.51 -15.82
CA ALA A 136 -7.28 -8.19 -14.70
C ALA A 136 -7.58 -7.49 -13.36
N ASP A 137 -7.44 -8.22 -12.25
CA ASP A 137 -7.65 -7.69 -10.91
C ASP A 137 -6.54 -6.68 -10.55
N GLU A 138 -6.95 -5.45 -10.24
CA GLU A 138 -6.08 -4.33 -9.87
C GLU A 138 -5.87 -4.22 -8.35
N LYS A 139 -6.51 -5.09 -7.54
CA LYS A 139 -6.47 -5.01 -6.09
C LYS A 139 -5.06 -5.28 -5.55
N ILE A 140 -4.55 -4.34 -4.76
CA ILE A 140 -3.41 -4.54 -3.87
C ILE A 140 -3.96 -5.07 -2.56
N LYS A 141 -3.71 -6.36 -2.30
CA LYS A 141 -4.19 -7.03 -1.08
C LYS A 141 -3.35 -6.60 0.11
N MET A 142 -4.01 -6.07 1.12
CA MET A 142 -3.40 -5.64 2.38
C MET A 142 -4.35 -5.98 3.52
N SER A 143 -3.80 -6.33 4.66
CA SER A 143 -4.53 -6.64 5.88
C SER A 143 -4.04 -5.77 7.02
N ALA A 144 -4.94 -5.45 7.94
CA ALA A 144 -4.65 -4.68 9.15
C ALA A 144 -5.09 -5.44 10.40
N ARG A 145 -4.44 -5.19 11.54
CA ARG A 145 -4.91 -5.60 12.86
C ARG A 145 -4.38 -4.69 13.95
N TYR A 146 -5.03 -4.69 15.10
CA TYR A 146 -4.45 -4.12 16.32
C TYR A 146 -3.46 -5.09 16.96
N ILE A 147 -2.43 -4.57 17.62
CA ILE A 147 -1.47 -5.33 18.43
C ILE A 147 -1.25 -4.61 19.77
N ARG A 148 -1.14 -5.37 20.86
CA ARG A 148 -0.86 -4.86 22.21
C ARG A 148 0.59 -4.44 22.29
N ASN A 149 0.80 -3.23 22.78
CA ASN A 149 2.11 -2.73 23.17
C ASN A 149 2.31 -2.86 24.69
N SER A 150 3.42 -2.32 25.20
CA SER A 150 3.78 -2.40 26.62
C SER A 150 3.05 -1.41 27.53
N GLN A 151 2.24 -0.50 26.96
CA GLN A 151 1.49 0.48 27.74
C GLN A 151 0.27 -0.18 28.41
N ASP A 152 -0.19 0.45 29.49
CA ASP A 152 -1.43 0.07 30.15
C ASP A 152 -2.63 0.21 29.21
N MET A 153 -3.60 -0.68 29.38
CA MET A 153 -4.77 -0.73 28.51
C MET A 153 -5.76 0.35 28.93
N LYS A 154 -6.12 1.20 27.97
CA LYS A 154 -7.22 2.13 28.12
C LYS A 154 -8.18 1.97 26.94
N PRO A 155 -9.46 1.65 27.18
CA PRO A 155 -10.44 1.60 26.12
C PRO A 155 -10.71 3.01 25.58
N GLY A 156 -11.00 3.09 24.29
CA GLY A 156 -11.27 4.35 23.61
C GLY A 156 -11.37 4.15 22.10
N VAL A 157 -11.47 5.26 21.36
CA VAL A 157 -11.43 5.24 19.89
C VAL A 157 -10.02 4.88 19.44
N ALA A 158 -9.90 3.87 18.57
CA ALA A 158 -8.60 3.33 18.13
C ALA A 158 -8.39 3.61 16.62
N ASN A 159 -8.02 4.84 16.26
CA ASN A 159 -7.85 5.22 14.86
C ASN A 159 -6.38 5.51 14.53
N SER A 160 -6.00 5.33 13.27
CA SER A 160 -4.74 5.82 12.70
C SER A 160 -4.93 6.00 11.20
N SER A 161 -3.93 6.53 10.51
CA SER A 161 -4.00 6.79 9.08
C SER A 161 -2.65 6.55 8.42
N VAL A 162 -2.71 6.13 7.15
CA VAL A 162 -1.55 5.93 6.30
C VAL A 162 -1.74 6.64 4.97
N GLU A 163 -0.65 7.11 4.39
CA GLU A 163 -0.56 7.55 3.02
C GLU A 163 -0.06 6.41 2.15
N VAL A 164 -0.75 6.14 1.05
CA VAL A 164 -0.29 5.24 0.01
C VAL A 164 0.18 6.07 -1.17
N ILE A 165 1.47 5.99 -1.47
CA ILE A 165 2.09 6.72 -2.58
C ILE A 165 2.43 5.72 -3.67
N ALA A 166 1.96 5.97 -4.89
CA ALA A 166 2.26 5.17 -6.07
C ALA A 166 3.05 6.00 -7.09
N THR A 167 4.02 5.39 -7.78
CA THR A 167 4.85 6.06 -8.79
C THR A 167 5.24 5.13 -9.93
N TYR A 168 5.57 5.72 -11.08
CA TYR A 168 5.97 5.06 -12.33
C TYR A 168 7.47 5.28 -12.64
N ASN A 169 8.29 5.44 -11.60
CA ASN A 169 9.68 5.89 -11.67
C ASN A 169 10.71 4.75 -11.64
#